data_AF-A0A356KLB4-F1
#
_entry.id   AF-A0A356KLB4-F1
#
_cell.length_a   1.000
_cell.length_b   1.000
_cell.length_c   1.000
_cell.angle_alpha   90.00
_cell.angle_beta   90.00
_cell.angle_gamma   90.00
#
_symmetry.space_group_name_H-M   'P 1'
#
loop_
_entity.id
_entity.type
_entity.pdbx_description
1 polymer ?
#
loop_
_entity_poly.entity_id
_entity_poly.type
_entity_poly.pdbx_seq_one_letter_code
_entity_poly.pdbx_strand_id
1 'polypeptide(L)'
;MARLLPLALTSLALLSVTPRAALAVSDAEVGRAVDKGRDYLLKLQDRKDGAFRDVWAPKGYRSGETALALLALLKAGVEPQDPRILAGFDWLLDQKIERVYDVSVAVLAVEALYMPEKQ
;
A
#
# COMPACT_ATOMS: atom_id res chain seq x y z
N MET A 1 29.02 26.80 -65.81
CA MET A 1 30.07 26.12 -65.00
C MET A 1 30.23 26.95 -63.72
N ALA A 2 29.57 26.55 -62.63
CA ALA A 2 30.17 25.94 -61.43
C ALA A 2 30.80 26.98 -60.48
N ARG A 3 30.60 27.01 -59.15
CA ARG A 3 29.75 26.33 -58.16
C ARG A 3 29.90 27.15 -56.84
N LEU A 4 28.99 26.91 -55.89
CA LEU A 4 28.74 27.64 -54.64
C LEU A 4 29.78 27.47 -53.50
N LEU A 5 29.78 28.47 -52.60
CA LEU A 5 30.06 28.53 -51.15
C LEU A 5 31.48 28.31 -50.58
N PRO A 6 31.78 29.00 -49.45
CA PRO A 6 32.28 28.27 -48.28
C PRO A 6 31.51 28.57 -46.99
N LEU A 7 31.15 27.46 -46.35
CA LEU A 7 31.18 27.18 -44.92
C LEU A 7 30.38 28.07 -43.97
N ALA A 8 29.14 27.64 -43.77
CA ALA A 8 28.45 27.76 -42.49
C ALA A 8 29.24 27.06 -41.38
N LEU A 9 29.75 27.83 -40.41
CA LEU A 9 30.05 27.32 -39.06
C LEU A 9 28.87 27.67 -38.17
N THR A 10 27.79 26.89 -38.27
CA THR A 10 26.79 26.81 -37.23
C THR A 10 27.17 25.67 -36.30
N SER A 11 27.83 26.02 -35.20
CA SER A 11 28.10 25.13 -34.07
C SER A 11 26.76 24.62 -33.52
N LEU A 12 26.34 23.44 -33.98
CA LEU A 12 25.21 22.71 -33.41
C LEU A 12 25.67 22.16 -32.06
N ALA A 13 25.56 22.98 -31.02
CA ALA A 13 25.61 22.52 -29.64
C ALA A 13 24.40 21.59 -29.44
N LEU A 14 24.61 20.30 -29.69
CA LEU A 14 23.75 19.24 -29.20
C LEU A 14 23.83 19.31 -27.67
N LEU A 15 22.97 20.12 -27.06
CA LEU A 15 22.52 19.84 -25.71
C LEU A 15 21.83 18.49 -25.79
N SER A 16 22.59 17.44 -25.46
CA SER A 16 22.03 16.19 -25.03
C SER A 16 21.14 16.50 -23.83
N VAL A 17 19.84 16.65 -24.10
CA VAL A 17 18.81 16.51 -23.09
C VAL A 17 18.94 15.08 -22.60
N THR A 18 19.74 14.86 -21.57
CA THR A 18 19.70 13.61 -20.82
C THR A 18 18.25 13.44 -20.39
N PRO A 19 17.55 12.37 -20.81
CA PRO A 19 16.22 12.13 -20.30
C PRO A 19 16.35 12.08 -18.78
N ARG A 20 15.48 12.81 -18.08
CA ARG A 20 15.42 12.80 -16.62
C ARG A 20 14.89 11.44 -16.16
N ALA A 21 15.67 10.39 -16.38
CA ALA A 21 15.41 9.02 -15.97
C ALA A 21 15.76 8.85 -14.49
N ALA A 22 15.15 9.66 -13.61
CA ALA A 22 15.48 9.67 -12.19
C ALA A 22 14.27 9.66 -11.26
N LEU A 23 13.04 9.42 -11.75
CA LEU A 23 11.84 9.42 -10.89
C LEU A 23 10.78 8.36 -11.22
N ALA A 24 10.97 7.49 -12.21
CA ALA A 24 9.98 6.46 -12.52
C ALA A 24 10.18 5.26 -11.58
N VAL A 25 9.32 5.12 -10.56
CA VAL A 25 9.23 3.90 -9.75
C VAL A 25 8.54 2.83 -10.60
N SER A 26 9.13 1.65 -10.69
CA SER A 26 8.56 0.51 -11.42
C SER A 26 7.52 -0.24 -10.62
N ASP A 27 6.58 -0.91 -11.29
CA ASP A 27 5.57 -1.77 -10.65
C ASP A 27 6.21 -2.86 -9.78
N ALA A 28 7.36 -3.39 -10.21
CA ALA A 28 8.11 -4.38 -9.44
C ALA A 28 8.68 -3.79 -8.13
N GLU A 29 9.09 -2.52 -8.12
CA GLU A 29 9.51 -1.83 -6.90
C GLU A 29 8.32 -1.58 -5.97
N VAL A 30 7.18 -1.18 -6.51
CA VAL A 30 5.94 -1.03 -5.73
C VAL A 30 5.52 -2.36 -5.12
N GLY A 31 5.48 -3.44 -5.89
CA GLY A 31 5.15 -4.78 -5.41
C GLY A 31 6.04 -5.23 -4.25
N ARG A 32 7.36 -5.04 -4.37
CA ARG A 32 8.30 -5.34 -3.27
C ARG A 32 8.04 -4.51 -2.01
N ALA A 33 7.63 -3.26 -2.16
CA ALA A 33 7.29 -2.41 -1.02
C ALA A 33 6.00 -2.88 -0.33
N VAL A 34 4.99 -3.28 -1.11
CA VAL A 34 3.73 -3.86 -0.61
C VAL A 34 4.00 -5.18 0.12
N ASP A 35 4.79 -6.09 -0.46
CA ASP A 35 5.17 -7.35 0.17
C ASP A 35 5.85 -7.13 1.52
N LYS A 36 6.81 -6.19 1.57
CA LYS A 36 7.51 -5.85 2.81
C LYS A 36 6.56 -5.30 3.89
N GLY A 37 5.60 -4.47 3.49
CA GLY A 37 4.57 -3.93 4.39
C GLY A 37 3.64 -5.02 4.93
N ARG A 38 3.15 -5.90 4.05
CA ARG A 38 2.35 -7.07 4.42
C ARG A 38 3.07 -7.94 5.44
N ASP A 39 4.30 -8.34 5.15
CA ASP A 39 5.07 -9.25 6.00
C ASP A 39 5.36 -8.63 7.38
N TYR A 40 5.61 -7.31 7.41
CA TYR A 40 5.77 -6.57 8.65
C TYR A 40 4.48 -6.57 9.49
N LEU A 41 3.32 -6.29 8.87
CA LEU A 41 2.02 -6.32 9.57
C LEU A 41 1.71 -7.72 10.11
N LEU A 42 1.89 -8.78 9.31
CA LEU A 42 1.69 -10.16 9.73
C LEU A 42 2.60 -10.56 10.91
N LYS A 43 3.81 -10.00 10.98
CA LYS A 43 4.73 -10.22 12.10
C LYS A 43 4.29 -9.48 13.37
N LEU A 44 3.70 -8.31 13.21
CA LEU A 44 3.28 -7.43 14.30
C LEU A 44 1.95 -7.84 14.94
N GLN A 45 1.10 -8.52 14.18
CA GLN A 45 -0.22 -8.96 14.61
C GLN A 45 -0.17 -9.83 15.87
N ASP A 46 -1.06 -9.56 16.84
CA ASP A 46 -1.17 -10.36 18.05
C ASP A 46 -1.58 -11.80 17.70
N ARG A 47 -0.77 -12.78 18.11
CA ARG A 47 -1.00 -14.19 17.78
C ARG A 47 -2.14 -14.83 18.59
N LYS A 48 -2.57 -14.19 19.68
CA LYS A 48 -3.62 -14.73 20.56
C LYS A 48 -5.00 -14.46 19.99
N ASP A 49 -5.21 -13.26 19.46
CA ASP A 49 -6.54 -12.79 19.05
C ASP A 49 -6.54 -11.93 17.78
N GLY A 50 -5.42 -11.83 17.06
CA GLY A 50 -5.36 -11.19 15.75
C GLY A 50 -5.44 -9.66 15.76
N ALA A 51 -5.48 -9.01 16.94
CA ALA A 51 -5.60 -7.57 17.03
C ALA A 51 -4.26 -6.83 16.80
N PHE A 52 -4.35 -5.54 16.45
CA PHE A 52 -3.24 -4.60 16.44
C PHE A 52 -3.48 -3.55 17.52
N ARG A 53 -2.71 -3.61 18.63
CA ARG A 53 -2.94 -2.77 19.82
C ARG A 53 -1.78 -1.85 20.09
N ASP A 54 -2.09 -0.56 20.25
CA ASP A 54 -1.15 0.47 20.72
C ASP A 54 0.12 0.56 19.84
N VAL A 55 0.03 0.19 18.56
CA VAL A 55 1.19 0.25 17.66
C VAL A 55 1.41 1.69 17.23
N TRP A 56 0.33 2.39 16.86
CA TRP A 56 0.37 3.72 16.25
C TRP A 56 -0.51 4.74 16.97
N ALA A 57 -1.60 4.29 17.58
CA ALA A 57 -2.56 5.15 18.27
C ALA A 57 -2.68 4.75 19.76
N PRO A 58 -1.70 5.13 20.60
CA PRO A 58 -1.74 4.80 22.02
C PRO A 58 -3.01 5.40 22.64
N LYS A 59 -3.90 4.51 23.10
CA LYS A 59 -5.17 4.81 23.78
C LYS A 59 -6.17 5.65 22.96
N GLY A 60 -6.81 5.03 21.97
CA GLY A 60 -8.06 5.61 21.46
C GLY A 60 -8.60 5.10 20.14
N TYR A 61 -7.91 4.24 19.40
CA TYR A 61 -8.42 3.80 18.10
C TYR A 61 -8.10 2.33 17.85
N ARG A 62 -8.21 1.48 18.88
CA ARG A 62 -7.81 0.06 18.81
C ARG A 62 -8.56 -0.70 17.72
N SER A 63 -9.86 -0.48 17.60
CA SER A 63 -10.70 -1.11 16.57
C SER A 63 -10.37 -0.58 15.18
N GLY A 64 -10.24 0.75 15.01
CA GLY A 64 -9.86 1.34 13.73
C GLY A 64 -8.45 0.96 13.27
N GLU A 65 -7.49 0.88 14.20
CA GLU A 65 -6.12 0.42 13.92
C GLU A 65 -6.09 -1.03 13.44
N THR A 66 -6.82 -1.92 14.12
CA THR A 66 -6.95 -3.32 13.71
C THR A 66 -7.67 -3.43 12.36
N ALA A 67 -8.77 -2.71 12.16
CA ALA A 67 -9.51 -2.69 10.90
C ALA A 67 -8.64 -2.20 9.73
N LEU A 68 -7.86 -1.14 9.95
CA LEU A 68 -6.97 -0.60 8.91
C LEU A 68 -5.88 -1.60 8.53
N ALA A 69 -5.29 -2.27 9.52
CA ALA A 69 -4.28 -3.29 9.27
C ALA A 69 -4.86 -4.48 8.49
N LEU A 70 -6.06 -4.95 8.85
CA LEU A 70 -6.74 -6.03 8.13
C LEU A 70 -7.08 -5.64 6.69
N LEU A 71 -7.60 -4.42 6.48
CA LEU A 71 -7.83 -3.88 5.13
C LEU A 71 -6.53 -3.86 4.31
N ALA A 72 -5.43 -3.40 4.89
CA ALA A 72 -4.13 -3.35 4.21
C ALA A 72 -3.63 -4.76 3.85
N LEU A 73 -3.79 -5.74 4.75
CA LEU A 73 -3.42 -7.14 4.48
C LEU A 73 -4.24 -7.74 3.33
N LEU A 74 -5.57 -7.54 3.34
CA LEU A 74 -6.44 -8.00 2.26
C LEU A 74 -6.08 -7.36 0.92
N LYS A 75 -5.89 -6.04 0.87
CA LYS A 75 -5.46 -5.33 -0.35
C LYS A 75 -4.05 -5.71 -0.80
N ALA A 76 -3.20 -6.20 0.10
CA ALA A 76 -1.89 -6.75 -0.22
C ALA A 76 -1.93 -8.25 -0.64
N GLY A 77 -3.12 -8.83 -0.85
CA GLY A 77 -3.31 -10.19 -1.35
C GLY A 77 -3.21 -11.28 -0.30
N VAL A 78 -3.38 -10.97 0.99
CA VAL A 78 -3.60 -12.03 1.98
C VAL A 78 -5.00 -12.60 1.77
N GLU A 79 -5.08 -13.92 1.65
CA GLU A 79 -6.33 -14.64 1.42
C GLU A 79 -7.36 -14.33 2.53
N PRO A 80 -8.62 -14.04 2.20
CA PRO A 80 -9.69 -13.82 3.18
C PRO A 80 -9.84 -14.96 4.20
N GLN A 81 -9.54 -16.19 3.78
CA GLN A 81 -9.62 -17.40 4.61
C GLN A 81 -8.34 -17.69 5.41
N ASP A 82 -7.31 -16.83 5.33
CA ASP A 82 -6.11 -16.96 6.15
C ASP A 82 -6.51 -16.89 7.64
N PRO A 83 -6.06 -17.84 8.49
CA PRO A 83 -6.42 -17.86 9.91
C PRO A 83 -6.13 -16.56 10.66
N ARG A 84 -5.12 -15.79 10.22
CA ARG A 84 -4.74 -14.51 10.81
C ARG A 84 -5.74 -13.40 10.46
N ILE A 85 -6.29 -13.43 9.25
CA ILE A 85 -7.36 -12.52 8.84
C ILE A 85 -8.61 -12.83 9.64
N LEU A 86 -9.02 -14.09 9.68
CA LEU A 86 -10.20 -14.54 10.42
C LEU A 86 -10.12 -14.15 11.90
N ALA A 87 -8.99 -14.43 12.57
CA ALA A 87 -8.81 -14.06 13.98
C ALA A 87 -8.94 -12.55 14.22
N GLY A 88 -8.38 -11.72 13.34
CA GLY A 88 -8.49 -10.27 13.46
C GLY A 88 -9.92 -9.76 13.27
N PHE A 89 -10.68 -10.34 12.35
CA PHE A 89 -12.10 -10.00 12.16
C PHE A 89 -12.97 -10.51 13.31
N ASP A 90 -12.72 -11.71 13.82
CA ASP A 90 -13.40 -12.25 15.00
C ASP A 90 -13.23 -11.30 16.19
N TRP A 91 -12.01 -10.83 16.44
CA TRP A 91 -11.77 -9.83 17.48
C TRP A 91 -12.46 -8.50 17.17
N LEU A 92 -12.33 -7.98 15.94
CA LEU A 92 -12.88 -6.68 15.55
C LEU A 92 -14.40 -6.61 15.69
N LEU A 93 -15.11 -7.68 15.29
CA LEU A 93 -16.57 -7.76 15.33
C LEU A 93 -17.14 -7.90 16.76
N ASP A 94 -16.31 -8.32 17.72
CA ASP A 94 -16.66 -8.36 19.15
C ASP A 94 -16.49 -7.00 19.85
N GLN A 95 -15.86 -6.01 19.20
CA GLN A 95 -15.58 -4.72 19.83
C GLN A 95 -16.79 -3.78 19.81
N LYS A 96 -17.01 -3.08 20.92
CA LYS A 96 -17.89 -1.91 20.95
C LYS A 96 -17.21 -0.74 20.21
N ILE A 97 -17.76 -0.37 19.06
CA ILE A 97 -17.25 0.75 18.26
C ILE A 97 -17.96 2.04 18.67
N GLU A 98 -17.21 3.03 19.16
CA GLU A 98 -17.76 4.29 19.68
C GLU A 98 -17.38 5.51 18.83
N ARG A 99 -16.44 5.38 17.89
CA ARG A 99 -15.91 6.50 17.09
C ARG A 99 -16.23 6.33 15.61
N VAL A 100 -16.53 7.46 14.96
CA VAL A 100 -16.80 7.50 13.51
C VAL A 100 -15.64 6.97 12.67
N TYR A 101 -14.41 7.21 13.11
CA TYR A 101 -13.21 6.66 12.46
C TYR A 101 -13.20 5.13 12.51
N ASP A 102 -13.37 4.56 13.70
CA ASP A 102 -13.32 3.12 13.93
C ASP A 102 -14.38 2.39 13.09
N VAL A 103 -15.63 2.89 13.07
CA VAL A 103 -16.71 2.28 12.28
C VAL A 103 -16.48 2.44 10.78
N SER A 104 -15.99 3.60 10.32
CA SER A 104 -15.77 3.83 8.89
C SER A 104 -14.72 2.89 8.33
N VAL A 105 -13.60 2.72 9.04
CA VAL A 105 -12.52 1.82 8.59
C VAL A 105 -12.94 0.36 8.72
N ALA A 106 -13.69 -0.01 9.76
CA ALA A 106 -14.24 -1.36 9.89
C ALA A 106 -15.15 -1.73 8.72
N VAL A 107 -16.00 -0.81 8.25
CA VAL A 107 -16.85 -1.05 7.06
C VAL A 107 -16.01 -1.29 5.80
N LEU A 108 -14.94 -0.51 5.59
CA LEU A 108 -14.02 -0.73 4.45
C LEU A 108 -13.34 -2.11 4.54
N ALA A 109 -12.89 -2.50 5.73
CA ALA A 109 -12.26 -3.80 5.93
C ALA A 109 -13.25 -4.97 5.69
N VAL A 110 -14.48 -4.85 6.20
CA VAL A 110 -15.54 -5.85 6.01
C VAL A 110 -15.93 -5.96 4.53
N GLU A 111 -16.04 -4.85 3.81
CA GLU A 111 -16.29 -4.87 2.37
C GLU A 111 -15.18 -5.64 1.63
N ALA A 112 -13.92 -5.34 1.90
CA ALA A 112 -12.78 -6.02 1.29
C ALA A 112 -12.73 -7.53 1.61
N LEU A 113 -13.23 -7.95 2.78
CA LEU A 113 -13.27 -9.36 3.18
C LEU A 113 -14.29 -10.16 2.34
N TYR A 114 -15.47 -9.59 2.08
CA TYR A 114 -16.56 -10.28 1.40
C TYR A 114 -16.62 -10.01 -0.11
N MET A 115 -15.98 -8.95 -0.58
CA MET A 115 -15.89 -8.56 -1.99
C MET A 115 -14.43 -8.48 -2.43
N PRO A 116 -13.67 -9.59 -2.38
CA PRO A 116 -12.27 -9.58 -2.80
C PRO A 116 -12.18 -9.23 -4.29
N GLU A 117 -11.30 -8.28 -4.61
CA GLU A 117 -10.95 -8.00 -6.01
C GLU A 117 -10.29 -9.25 -6.62
N LYS A 118 -10.69 -9.61 -7.85
CA LYS A 118 -9.94 -10.62 -8.60
C LYS A 118 -8.58 -9.99 -8.95
N GLN A 119 -7.52 -10.50 -8.33
CA GLN A 119 -6.15 -10.15 -8.65
C GLN A 119 -5.74 -10.72 -10.02
#